data_AF-A0A939QK32-F1
#
_entry.id   AF-A0A939QK32-F1
#
_cell.length_a   1.000
_cell.length_b   1.000
_cell.length_c   1.000
_cell.angle_alpha   90.00
_cell.angle_beta   90.00
_cell.angle_gamma   90.00
#
_symmetry.space_group_name_H-M   'P 1'
#
loop_
_entity.id
_entity.type
_entity.pdbx_description
1 polymer ?
#
loop_
_entity_poly.entity_id
_entity_poly.type
_entity_poly.pdbx_seq_one_letter_code
_entity_poly.pdbx_strand_id
1 'polypeptide(L)'
;MGIDLGLLALRLVLGFFLAGHGLQKVSHLFGGEGLDGGSREFADDGFRGGRLTALAAGGGQILAGVLFLFGALTPVAAATATGVMAVALTVKATKGLWVQHDGIEYPLVLVILSIALGLTGPGAWSVDALLGLTGLPGWVGLAAAALGLGGAAAVRLLLHRPVPTHPESRAVEMTVSPVRSRIRPRARLGRRGAFLAMALTFALLTTGGTLPIPLYTLWGAELGFDASVTTWIFAIYVLGTLLALVVAGGLSDQVGRRPLIIASVLITVASAVLFLIGGSVAVLLIARLLSGIGVGLITSAVTAGLAEAYEGENTATPQVVSTVANMGGLGLGPLLAGVFAQYLVMPTMLVFIVFLALTVIATVFALLLPETNRTADPSRLRARLNIGVPRSALGVYVRAAFAVVPTFTLLGLFSSLTPRFIAQSLDVHNLAVAGLATFVLFEIGVIAQLLGRRFAPRVIVLVGLPILIASLALVLIGFETEQLAIFAIGTVLGGFGAGLTFSGGLRAVGSAVPHALHARSVATYFVAAQGALAVPILTIGGLAAILPLQIATRIVLLAVIALAAVALIVNLVPARRTDGSPRE
;
A
#
# COMPACT_ATOMS: atom_id res chain seq x y z
N MET A 1 -25.98 13.85 4.80
CA MET A 1 -25.01 12.99 5.52
C MET A 1 -25.51 11.57 5.75
N GLY A 2 -26.59 11.32 6.52
CA GLY A 2 -27.07 9.95 6.77
C GLY A 2 -27.50 9.19 5.50
N ILE A 3 -28.24 9.85 4.62
CA ILE A 3 -28.66 9.29 3.31
C ILE A 3 -27.43 9.02 2.41
N ASP A 4 -26.51 9.98 2.33
CA ASP A 4 -25.28 9.83 1.52
C ASP A 4 -24.39 8.67 1.98
N LEU A 5 -24.30 8.46 3.29
CA LEU A 5 -23.59 7.33 3.88
C LEU A 5 -24.27 6.00 3.57
N GLY A 6 -25.60 5.95 3.64
CA GLY A 6 -26.37 4.78 3.21
C GLY A 6 -26.15 4.44 1.74
N LEU A 7 -26.21 5.45 0.86
CA LEU A 7 -25.98 5.28 -0.58
C LEU A 7 -24.54 4.86 -0.89
N LEU A 8 -23.55 5.41 -0.20
CA LEU A 8 -22.16 4.98 -0.32
C LEU A 8 -21.99 3.52 0.09
N ALA A 9 -22.50 3.12 1.26
CA ALA A 9 -22.42 1.74 1.73
C ALA A 9 -23.08 0.77 0.74
N LEU A 10 -24.26 1.13 0.24
CA LEU A 10 -25.00 0.32 -0.73
C LEU A 10 -24.21 0.14 -2.04
N ARG A 11 -23.62 1.23 -2.55
CA ARG A 11 -22.76 1.20 -3.75
C ARG A 11 -21.52 0.34 -3.56
N LEU A 12 -20.85 0.46 -2.42
CA LEU A 12 -19.64 -0.30 -2.13
C LEU A 12 -19.92 -1.80 -2.07
N VAL A 13 -20.98 -2.20 -1.37
CA VAL A 13 -21.37 -3.61 -1.23
C VAL A 13 -21.84 -4.16 -2.57
N LEU A 14 -22.78 -3.49 -3.24
CA LEU A 14 -23.30 -3.93 -4.53
C LEU A 14 -22.20 -4.03 -5.58
N GLY A 15 -21.40 -2.97 -5.72
CA GLY A 15 -20.33 -2.89 -6.70
C GLY A 15 -19.25 -3.96 -6.50
N PHE A 16 -18.89 -4.25 -5.24
CA PHE A 16 -17.96 -5.32 -4.90
C PHE A 16 -18.47 -6.70 -5.33
N PHE A 17 -19.71 -7.06 -4.97
CA PHE A 17 -20.27 -8.37 -5.32
C PHE A 17 -20.48 -8.52 -6.82
N LEU A 18 -20.95 -7.48 -7.50
CA LEU A 18 -21.15 -7.50 -8.95
C LEU A 18 -19.82 -7.70 -9.70
N ALA A 19 -18.78 -6.95 -9.34
CA ALA A 19 -17.45 -7.10 -9.92
C ALA A 19 -16.83 -8.45 -9.61
N GLY A 20 -17.02 -8.95 -8.37
CA GLY A 20 -16.59 -10.28 -7.96
C GLY A 20 -17.20 -11.40 -8.82
N HIS A 21 -18.51 -11.36 -9.08
CA HIS A 21 -19.17 -12.32 -9.97
C HIS A 21 -18.71 -12.21 -11.41
N GLY A 22 -18.50 -11.00 -11.91
CA GLY A 22 -17.96 -10.81 -13.25
C GLY A 22 -16.58 -11.44 -13.41
N LEU A 23 -15.72 -11.26 -12.41
CA LEU A 23 -14.41 -11.91 -12.34
C LEU A 23 -14.52 -13.44 -12.26
N GLN A 24 -15.49 -14.01 -11.56
CA GLN A 24 -15.72 -15.47 -11.56
C GLN A 24 -16.05 -16.00 -12.96
N LYS A 25 -16.76 -15.23 -13.79
CA LYS A 25 -17.18 -15.66 -15.13
C LYS A 25 -16.07 -15.59 -16.18
N VAL A 26 -15.17 -14.61 -16.10
CA VAL A 26 -14.13 -14.39 -17.13
C VAL A 26 -12.73 -14.85 -16.70
N SER A 27 -12.53 -15.13 -15.41
CA SER A 27 -11.23 -15.46 -14.85
C SER A 27 -11.31 -16.63 -13.88
N HIS A 28 -10.15 -17.11 -13.43
CA HIS A 28 -10.07 -18.14 -12.39
C HIS A 28 -10.13 -17.57 -10.97
N LEU A 29 -10.46 -16.28 -10.82
CA LEU A 29 -10.54 -15.58 -9.54
C LEU A 29 -11.88 -15.90 -8.85
N PHE A 30 -11.91 -15.77 -7.51
CA PHE A 30 -13.11 -16.01 -6.68
C PHE A 30 -13.80 -17.37 -6.86
N GLY A 31 -13.07 -18.38 -7.35
CA GLY A 31 -13.63 -19.71 -7.63
C GLY A 31 -14.20 -19.88 -9.04
N GLY A 32 -13.94 -18.94 -9.94
CA GLY A 32 -14.27 -19.04 -11.35
C GLY A 32 -13.48 -20.13 -12.10
N GLU A 33 -14.05 -20.61 -13.19
CA GLU A 33 -13.44 -21.62 -14.07
C GLU A 33 -12.77 -21.00 -15.32
N GLY A 34 -12.50 -19.69 -15.27
CA GLY A 34 -11.95 -18.96 -16.42
C GLY A 34 -12.97 -18.74 -17.52
N LEU A 35 -12.55 -18.05 -18.58
CA LEU A 35 -13.45 -17.72 -19.70
C LEU A 35 -14.03 -18.97 -20.38
N ASP A 36 -13.29 -20.09 -20.38
CA ASP A 36 -13.76 -21.37 -20.91
C ASP A 36 -14.82 -22.03 -20.01
N GLY A 37 -14.71 -21.84 -18.70
CA GLY A 37 -15.76 -22.22 -17.74
C GLY A 37 -17.02 -21.40 -17.91
N GLY A 38 -16.89 -20.07 -17.94
CA GLY A 38 -18.03 -19.19 -18.20
C GLY A 38 -18.70 -19.47 -19.56
N SER A 39 -17.91 -19.79 -20.59
CA SER A 39 -18.44 -20.18 -21.91
C SER A 39 -19.27 -21.46 -21.86
N ARG A 40 -18.83 -22.45 -21.06
CA ARG A 40 -19.58 -23.69 -20.83
C ARG A 40 -20.85 -23.45 -20.04
N GLU A 41 -20.79 -22.66 -18.96
CA GLU A 41 -21.95 -22.26 -18.16
C GLU A 41 -23.05 -21.64 -19.05
N PHE A 42 -22.70 -20.67 -19.90
CA PHE A 42 -23.66 -20.05 -20.81
C PHE A 42 -24.18 -21.01 -21.88
N ALA A 43 -23.38 -21.96 -22.34
CA ALA A 43 -23.82 -22.99 -23.29
C ALA A 43 -24.82 -23.96 -22.65
N ASP A 44 -24.57 -24.38 -21.41
CA ASP A 44 -25.46 -25.25 -20.62
C ASP A 44 -26.79 -24.54 -20.30
N ASP A 45 -26.73 -23.22 -20.06
CA ASP A 45 -27.90 -22.35 -19.90
C ASP A 45 -28.61 -22.02 -21.24
N GLY A 46 -28.19 -22.62 -22.36
CA GLY A 46 -28.85 -22.50 -23.67
C GLY A 46 -28.49 -21.26 -24.48
N PHE A 47 -27.45 -20.50 -24.11
CA PHE A 47 -27.00 -19.31 -24.85
C PHE A 47 -25.93 -19.62 -25.89
N ARG A 48 -26.06 -18.97 -27.04
CA ARG A 48 -25.10 -18.99 -28.16
C ARG A 48 -24.04 -17.91 -28.00
N GLY A 49 -22.92 -18.05 -28.73
CA GLY A 49 -21.84 -17.06 -28.78
C GLY A 49 -20.59 -17.40 -27.94
N GLY A 50 -20.65 -18.48 -27.15
CA GLY A 50 -19.50 -19.04 -26.44
C GLY A 50 -18.71 -17.99 -25.64
N ARG A 51 -17.42 -17.86 -25.94
CA ARG A 51 -16.51 -16.92 -25.26
C ARG A 51 -16.97 -15.46 -25.31
N LEU A 52 -17.61 -15.02 -26.40
CA LEU A 52 -18.06 -13.63 -26.52
C LEU A 52 -19.21 -13.32 -25.57
N THR A 53 -20.15 -14.24 -25.40
CA THR A 53 -21.29 -14.09 -24.48
C THR A 53 -20.81 -14.13 -23.03
N ALA A 54 -19.88 -15.03 -22.70
CA ALA A 54 -19.26 -15.08 -21.39
C ALA A 54 -18.45 -13.80 -21.06
N LEU A 55 -17.69 -13.29 -22.03
CA LEU A 55 -16.94 -12.05 -21.90
C LEU A 55 -17.87 -10.84 -21.74
N ALA A 56 -18.93 -10.74 -22.54
CA ALA A 56 -19.90 -9.65 -22.47
C ALA A 56 -20.63 -9.62 -21.11
N ALA A 57 -21.06 -10.79 -20.62
CA ALA A 57 -21.73 -10.89 -19.33
C ALA A 57 -20.79 -10.59 -18.16
N GLY A 58 -19.63 -11.25 -18.10
CA GLY A 58 -18.70 -11.04 -16.99
C GLY A 58 -17.98 -9.68 -17.05
N GLY A 59 -17.62 -9.21 -18.24
CA GLY A 59 -17.09 -7.87 -18.46
C GLY A 59 -18.10 -6.78 -18.13
N GLY A 60 -19.38 -6.97 -18.48
CA GLY A 60 -20.47 -6.07 -18.09
C GLY A 60 -20.67 -6.00 -16.57
N GLN A 61 -20.59 -7.14 -15.87
CA GLN A 61 -20.63 -7.19 -14.40
C GLN A 61 -19.43 -6.49 -13.75
N ILE A 62 -18.22 -6.67 -14.30
CA ILE A 62 -17.02 -5.96 -13.82
C ILE A 62 -17.17 -4.46 -14.02
N LEU A 63 -17.55 -4.04 -15.23
CA LEU A 63 -17.72 -2.63 -15.57
C LEU A 63 -18.76 -1.97 -14.67
N ALA A 64 -19.96 -2.55 -14.56
CA ALA A 64 -21.02 -2.02 -13.72
C ALA A 64 -20.63 -2.01 -12.23
N GLY A 65 -19.94 -3.05 -11.76
CA GLY A 65 -19.46 -3.12 -10.38
C GLY A 65 -18.46 -2.01 -10.06
N VAL A 66 -17.48 -1.78 -10.94
CA VAL A 66 -16.49 -0.70 -10.81
C VAL A 66 -17.16 0.68 -10.84
N LEU A 67 -18.07 0.90 -11.78
CA LEU A 67 -18.81 2.17 -11.87
C LEU A 67 -19.62 2.45 -10.60
N PHE A 68 -20.29 1.43 -10.03
CA PHE A 68 -20.98 1.59 -8.74
C PHE A 68 -20.02 1.88 -7.58
N LEU A 69 -18.89 1.18 -7.48
CA LEU A 69 -17.90 1.41 -6.42
C LEU A 69 -17.47 2.88 -6.34
N PHE A 70 -17.22 3.50 -7.49
CA PHE A 70 -16.83 4.91 -7.57
C PHE A 70 -18.01 5.88 -7.60
N GLY A 71 -19.23 5.39 -7.81
CA GLY A 71 -20.40 6.23 -8.10
C GLY A 71 -20.15 7.09 -9.35
N ALA A 72 -19.65 6.46 -10.41
CA ALA A 72 -19.36 7.09 -11.69
C ALA A 72 -20.35 6.59 -12.75
N LEU A 73 -20.89 7.49 -13.56
CA LEU A 73 -21.89 7.20 -14.60
C LEU A 73 -23.00 6.29 -14.07
N THR A 74 -23.59 6.66 -12.93
CA THR A 74 -24.53 5.82 -12.17
C THR A 74 -25.69 5.26 -13.00
N PRO A 75 -26.32 6.01 -13.93
CA PRO A 75 -27.33 5.45 -14.83
C PRO A 75 -26.77 4.36 -15.76
N VAL A 76 -25.54 4.50 -16.25
CA VAL A 76 -24.89 3.49 -17.10
C VAL A 76 -24.56 2.24 -16.29
N ALA A 77 -24.07 2.42 -15.06
CA ALA A 77 -23.82 1.31 -14.13
C ALA A 77 -25.12 0.53 -13.84
N ALA A 78 -26.20 1.26 -13.54
CA ALA A 78 -27.52 0.71 -13.28
C ALA A 78 -28.10 -0.03 -14.48
N ALA A 79 -28.04 0.54 -15.68
CA ALA A 79 -28.51 -0.10 -16.91
C ALA A 79 -27.74 -1.41 -17.19
N THR A 80 -26.42 -1.37 -17.07
CA THR A 80 -25.55 -2.52 -17.35
C THR A 80 -25.77 -3.64 -16.33
N ALA A 81 -25.79 -3.33 -15.03
CA ALA A 81 -26.05 -4.30 -13.99
C ALA A 81 -27.47 -4.91 -14.10
N THR A 82 -28.48 -4.06 -14.32
CA THR A 82 -29.87 -4.49 -14.54
C THR A 82 -29.95 -5.43 -15.72
N GLY A 83 -29.31 -5.11 -16.85
CA GLY A 83 -29.33 -5.94 -18.04
C GLY A 83 -28.70 -7.31 -17.82
N VAL A 84 -27.48 -7.38 -17.28
CA VAL A 84 -26.80 -8.68 -17.09
C VAL A 84 -27.54 -9.53 -16.05
N MET A 85 -28.05 -8.94 -14.97
CA MET A 85 -28.78 -9.68 -13.93
C MET A 85 -30.18 -10.11 -14.39
N ALA A 86 -30.86 -9.30 -15.21
CA ALA A 86 -32.16 -9.67 -15.78
C ALA A 86 -32.05 -10.86 -16.75
N VAL A 87 -30.95 -10.99 -17.50
CA VAL A 87 -30.69 -12.21 -18.28
C VAL A 87 -30.60 -13.43 -17.35
N ALA A 88 -29.89 -13.32 -16.22
CA ALA A 88 -29.79 -14.40 -15.24
C ALA A 88 -31.15 -14.78 -14.62
N LEU A 89 -32.04 -13.81 -14.40
CA LEU A 89 -33.42 -14.09 -13.95
C LEU A 89 -34.18 -15.00 -14.90
N THR A 90 -34.06 -14.77 -16.21
CA THR A 90 -34.77 -15.58 -17.22
C THR A 90 -34.34 -17.04 -17.25
N VAL A 91 -33.11 -17.33 -16.83
CA VAL A 91 -32.57 -18.69 -16.74
C VAL A 91 -33.00 -19.35 -15.44
N LYS A 92 -32.88 -18.62 -14.32
CA LYS A 92 -33.14 -19.16 -12.98
C LYS A 92 -34.62 -19.22 -12.62
N ALA A 93 -35.50 -18.60 -13.40
CA ALA A 93 -36.96 -18.63 -13.18
C ALA A 93 -37.54 -20.05 -13.07
N THR A 94 -36.95 -21.03 -13.76
CA THR A 94 -37.37 -22.43 -13.69
C THR A 94 -36.86 -23.19 -12.45
N LYS A 95 -35.91 -22.62 -11.71
CA LYS A 95 -35.24 -23.22 -10.54
C LYS A 95 -35.89 -22.81 -9.20
N GLY A 96 -36.94 -22.00 -9.24
CA GLY A 96 -37.67 -21.53 -8.05
C GLY A 96 -37.12 -20.21 -7.48
N LEU A 97 -37.61 -19.83 -6.29
CA LEU A 97 -37.31 -18.54 -5.68
C LEU A 97 -35.93 -18.51 -5.02
N TRP A 98 -35.65 -19.49 -4.18
CA TRP A 98 -34.59 -19.44 -3.16
C TRP A 98 -33.19 -19.71 -3.72
N VAL A 99 -32.21 -18.91 -3.30
CA VAL A 99 -30.81 -19.02 -3.75
C VAL A 99 -30.17 -20.37 -3.40
N GLN A 100 -30.62 -21.04 -2.33
CA GLN A 100 -30.14 -22.37 -1.92
C GLN A 100 -30.39 -23.43 -2.99
N HIS A 101 -31.37 -23.20 -3.87
CA HIS A 101 -31.72 -24.06 -5.00
C HIS A 101 -31.34 -23.44 -6.34
N ASP A 102 -30.41 -22.48 -6.34
CA ASP A 102 -29.99 -21.73 -7.53
C ASP A 102 -31.14 -20.90 -8.15
N GLY A 103 -32.09 -20.46 -7.32
CA GLY A 103 -33.28 -19.69 -7.71
C GLY A 103 -33.03 -18.20 -8.00
N ILE A 104 -34.13 -17.47 -8.25
CA ILE A 104 -34.09 -16.06 -8.72
C ILE A 104 -33.76 -15.01 -7.64
N GLU A 105 -33.83 -15.34 -6.36
CA GLU A 105 -33.71 -14.42 -5.21
C GLU A 105 -32.50 -13.48 -5.35
N TYR A 106 -31.31 -14.03 -5.56
CA TYR A 106 -30.09 -13.25 -5.62
C TYR A 106 -30.03 -12.25 -6.80
N PRO A 107 -30.17 -12.68 -8.07
CA PRO A 107 -30.19 -11.74 -9.19
C PRO A 107 -31.37 -10.76 -9.12
N LEU A 108 -32.50 -11.13 -8.52
CA LEU A 108 -33.64 -10.23 -8.34
C LEU A 108 -33.29 -9.08 -7.39
N VAL A 109 -32.65 -9.39 -6.26
CA VAL A 109 -32.14 -8.39 -5.32
C VAL A 109 -31.15 -7.46 -6.02
N LEU A 110 -30.21 -8.00 -6.80
CA LEU A 110 -29.22 -7.18 -7.51
C LEU A 110 -29.86 -6.26 -8.57
N VAL A 111 -30.90 -6.72 -9.29
CA VAL A 111 -31.67 -5.87 -10.22
C VAL A 111 -32.34 -4.73 -9.46
N ILE A 112 -33.07 -5.03 -8.37
CA ILE A 112 -33.81 -4.03 -7.61
C ILE A 112 -32.85 -2.99 -7.02
N LEU A 113 -31.72 -3.41 -6.44
CA LEU A 113 -30.73 -2.50 -5.89
C LEU A 113 -30.08 -1.62 -6.97
N SER A 114 -29.81 -2.17 -8.15
CA SER A 114 -29.25 -1.42 -9.28
C SER A 114 -30.22 -0.35 -9.78
N ILE A 115 -31.50 -0.70 -9.91
CA ILE A 115 -32.56 0.25 -10.29
C ILE A 115 -32.74 1.31 -9.21
N ALA A 116 -32.77 0.92 -7.94
CA ALA A 116 -32.88 1.85 -6.82
C ALA A 116 -31.76 2.89 -6.84
N LEU A 117 -30.50 2.46 -6.99
CA LEU A 117 -29.35 3.38 -7.11
C LEU A 117 -29.42 4.24 -8.38
N GLY A 118 -29.93 3.72 -9.49
CA GLY A 118 -30.17 4.50 -10.69
C GLY A 118 -31.21 5.60 -10.51
N LEU A 119 -32.21 5.38 -9.66
CA LEU A 119 -33.30 6.34 -9.36
C LEU A 119 -32.93 7.34 -8.26
N THR A 120 -32.25 6.89 -7.21
CA THR A 120 -31.84 7.75 -6.08
C THR A 120 -30.57 8.54 -6.40
N GLY A 121 -29.81 8.09 -7.39
CA GLY A 121 -28.49 8.63 -7.71
C GLY A 121 -27.39 8.13 -6.76
N PRO A 122 -26.15 8.59 -6.99
CA PRO A 122 -24.97 8.05 -6.30
C PRO A 122 -24.69 8.65 -4.92
N GLY A 123 -25.38 9.72 -4.53
CA GLY A 123 -25.12 10.46 -3.29
C GLY A 123 -23.87 11.35 -3.37
N ALA A 124 -23.65 12.17 -2.33
CA ALA A 124 -22.61 13.20 -2.31
C ALA A 124 -21.16 12.67 -2.41
N TRP A 125 -20.90 11.43 -2.00
CA TRP A 125 -19.57 10.83 -2.01
C TRP A 125 -19.34 9.96 -3.25
N SER A 126 -19.35 10.59 -4.42
CA SER A 126 -19.28 9.91 -5.70
C SER A 126 -18.53 10.72 -6.76
N VAL A 127 -18.00 10.05 -7.79
CA VAL A 127 -17.40 10.71 -8.95
C VAL A 127 -18.44 11.54 -9.70
N ASP A 128 -19.68 11.07 -9.79
CA ASP A 128 -20.78 11.84 -10.38
C ASP A 128 -21.05 13.14 -9.60
N ALA A 129 -20.91 13.15 -8.27
CA ALA A 129 -21.01 14.39 -7.48
C ALA A 129 -19.89 15.38 -7.82
N LEU A 130 -18.67 14.87 -8.01
CA LEU A 130 -17.51 15.67 -8.42
C LEU A 130 -17.70 16.28 -9.82
N LEU A 131 -18.37 15.55 -10.72
CA LEU A 131 -18.67 15.99 -12.09
C LEU A 131 -19.96 16.80 -12.22
N GLY A 132 -20.68 17.05 -11.12
CA GLY A 132 -21.96 17.76 -11.14
C GLY A 132 -23.12 16.95 -11.74
N LEU A 133 -22.99 15.62 -11.82
CA LEU A 133 -23.96 14.68 -12.39
C LEU A 133 -24.98 14.13 -11.36
N THR A 134 -24.97 14.61 -10.12
CA THR A 134 -25.90 14.17 -9.06
C THR A 134 -27.33 14.68 -9.23
N GLY A 135 -27.55 15.70 -10.05
CA GLY A 135 -28.87 16.30 -10.30
C GLY A 135 -29.63 15.73 -11.49
N LEU A 136 -29.27 14.55 -12.00
CA LEU A 136 -29.97 13.95 -13.13
C LEU A 136 -31.44 13.68 -12.76
N PRO A 137 -32.40 14.02 -13.64
CA PRO A 137 -33.81 13.81 -13.34
C PRO A 137 -34.13 12.32 -13.26
N GLY A 138 -35.03 11.93 -12.35
CA GLY A 138 -35.33 10.52 -12.05
C GLY A 138 -35.78 9.67 -13.24
N TRP A 139 -36.30 10.30 -14.31
CA TRP A 139 -36.61 9.60 -15.55
C TRP A 139 -35.37 9.03 -16.26
N VAL A 140 -34.17 9.58 -16.02
CA VAL A 140 -32.90 9.03 -16.54
C VAL A 140 -32.60 7.69 -15.89
N GLY A 141 -32.88 7.56 -14.59
CA GLY A 141 -32.82 6.28 -13.87
C GLY A 141 -33.84 5.27 -14.40
N LEU A 142 -35.08 5.72 -14.67
CA LEU A 142 -36.11 4.87 -15.29
C LEU A 142 -35.72 4.44 -16.72
N ALA A 143 -35.17 5.36 -17.52
CA ALA A 143 -34.69 5.08 -18.86
C ALA A 143 -33.52 4.08 -18.82
N ALA A 144 -32.58 4.23 -17.89
CA ALA A 144 -31.50 3.29 -17.68
C ALA A 144 -32.01 1.89 -17.30
N ALA A 145 -32.98 1.80 -16.39
CA ALA A 145 -33.62 0.54 -16.03
C ALA A 145 -34.34 -0.10 -17.24
N ALA A 146 -35.10 0.69 -18.00
CA ALA A 146 -35.77 0.24 -19.21
C ALA A 146 -34.80 -0.23 -20.29
N LEU A 147 -33.68 0.48 -20.49
CA LEU A 147 -32.59 0.09 -21.39
C LEU A 147 -31.93 -1.22 -20.94
N GLY A 148 -31.67 -1.39 -19.65
CA GLY A 148 -31.13 -2.63 -19.09
C GLY A 148 -32.07 -3.81 -19.33
N LEU A 149 -33.35 -3.67 -18.98
CA LEU A 149 -34.37 -4.71 -19.20
C LEU A 149 -34.59 -5.02 -20.69
N GLY A 150 -34.63 -3.99 -21.55
CA GLY A 150 -34.74 -4.14 -22.99
C GLY A 150 -33.53 -4.86 -23.60
N GLY A 151 -32.32 -4.52 -23.15
CA GLY A 151 -31.09 -5.21 -23.53
C GLY A 151 -31.09 -6.68 -23.10
N ALA A 152 -31.57 -6.98 -21.89
CA ALA A 152 -31.71 -8.35 -21.41
C ALA A 152 -32.72 -9.16 -22.25
N ALA A 153 -33.87 -8.56 -22.59
CA ALA A 153 -34.86 -9.18 -23.46
C ALA A 153 -34.29 -9.44 -24.87
N ALA A 154 -33.55 -8.49 -25.44
CA ALA A 154 -32.88 -8.66 -26.72
C ALA A 154 -31.85 -9.80 -26.68
N VAL A 155 -31.00 -9.85 -25.64
CA VAL A 155 -30.03 -10.94 -25.44
C VAL A 155 -30.75 -12.29 -25.31
N ARG A 156 -31.84 -12.35 -24.54
CA ARG A 156 -32.65 -13.56 -24.38
C ARG A 156 -33.27 -14.01 -25.72
N LEU A 157 -33.86 -13.10 -26.48
CA LEU A 157 -34.52 -13.43 -27.76
C LEU A 157 -33.53 -13.81 -28.86
N LEU A 158 -32.38 -13.15 -28.92
CA LEU A 158 -31.39 -13.32 -29.99
C LEU A 158 -30.44 -14.50 -29.74
N LEU A 159 -30.06 -14.73 -28.47
CA LEU A 159 -28.96 -15.65 -28.14
C LEU A 159 -29.41 -16.94 -27.45
N HIS A 160 -30.58 -17.01 -26.83
CA HIS A 160 -31.02 -18.21 -26.10
C HIS A 160 -31.86 -19.16 -26.97
N ARG A 161 -31.53 -20.46 -26.95
CA ARG A 161 -32.39 -21.52 -27.50
C ARG A 161 -32.58 -22.63 -26.46
N PRO A 162 -33.79 -23.19 -26.31
CA PRO A 162 -34.02 -24.29 -25.38
C PRO A 162 -33.11 -25.48 -25.72
N VAL A 163 -32.38 -25.98 -24.73
CA VAL A 163 -31.65 -27.24 -24.83
C VAL A 163 -32.66 -28.39 -24.61
N PRO A 164 -32.77 -29.38 -25.51
CA PRO A 164 -33.69 -30.49 -25.32
C PRO A 164 -33.31 -31.30 -24.07
N THR A 165 -34.26 -31.46 -23.15
CA THR A 165 -34.09 -32.27 -21.94
C THR A 165 -34.10 -33.76 -22.31
N HIS A 166 -32.94 -34.42 -22.32
CA HIS A 166 -32.88 -35.87 -22.41
C HIS A 166 -33.33 -36.51 -21.08
N PRO A 167 -34.29 -37.45 -21.05
CA PRO A 167 -34.88 -37.97 -19.81
C PRO A 167 -34.04 -38.95 -18.98
N GLU A 168 -32.77 -39.22 -19.31
CA GLU A 168 -32.07 -40.41 -18.79
C GLU A 168 -31.19 -40.20 -17.55
N SER A 169 -30.99 -39.00 -17.03
CA SER A 169 -30.02 -38.77 -15.93
C SER A 169 -30.56 -38.97 -14.50
N ARG A 170 -31.66 -39.73 -14.32
CA ARG A 170 -32.25 -40.01 -12.99
C ARG A 170 -31.99 -41.40 -12.41
N ALA A 171 -31.19 -42.24 -13.05
CA ALA A 171 -30.89 -43.58 -12.53
C ALA A 171 -29.41 -43.96 -12.68
N VAL A 172 -28.54 -43.31 -11.90
CA VAL A 172 -27.30 -43.96 -11.45
C VAL A 172 -27.13 -43.61 -9.98
N GLU A 173 -27.63 -44.51 -9.14
CA GLU A 173 -27.21 -44.63 -7.75
C GLU A 173 -25.72 -45.00 -7.75
N MET A 174 -24.85 -43.98 -7.78
CA MET A 174 -23.43 -44.19 -7.58
C MET A 174 -23.18 -44.41 -6.09
N THR A 175 -22.81 -45.64 -5.77
CA THR A 175 -22.09 -46.03 -4.58
C THR A 175 -20.94 -45.04 -4.33
N VAL A 176 -21.14 -44.09 -3.40
CA VAL A 176 -20.08 -43.17 -2.99
C VAL A 176 -19.15 -43.92 -2.06
N SER A 177 -18.09 -44.50 -2.63
CA SER A 177 -16.87 -44.76 -1.87
C SER A 177 -16.33 -43.40 -1.40
N PRO A 178 -15.94 -43.22 -0.13
CA PRO A 178 -15.45 -41.94 0.36
C PRO A 178 -14.02 -41.76 -0.14
N VAL A 179 -13.87 -41.40 -1.42
CA VAL A 179 -12.66 -40.79 -1.91
C VAL A 179 -12.60 -39.43 -1.21
N ARG A 180 -11.80 -39.34 -0.15
CA ARG A 180 -11.31 -38.07 0.38
C ARG A 180 -10.56 -37.36 -0.75
N SER A 181 -11.30 -36.68 -1.62
CA SER A 181 -10.73 -35.77 -2.60
C SER A 181 -10.03 -34.69 -1.79
N ARG A 182 -8.70 -34.74 -1.75
CA ARG A 182 -7.88 -33.62 -1.30
C ARG A 182 -8.27 -32.45 -2.19
N ILE A 183 -9.10 -31.55 -1.68
CA ILE A 183 -9.38 -30.25 -2.27
C ILE A 183 -8.02 -29.59 -2.47
N ARG A 184 -7.50 -29.63 -3.70
CA ARG A 184 -6.27 -28.90 -4.05
C ARG A 184 -6.64 -27.42 -4.01
N PRO A 185 -5.95 -26.58 -3.21
CA PRO A 185 -6.34 -25.18 -3.08
C PRO A 185 -6.10 -24.44 -4.41
N ARG A 186 -7.22 -24.00 -5.00
CA ARG A 186 -7.54 -22.75 -5.75
C ARG A 186 -6.42 -21.97 -6.44
N ALA A 187 -6.73 -21.41 -7.61
CA ALA A 187 -5.91 -20.52 -8.43
C ALA A 187 -5.02 -19.57 -7.59
N ARG A 188 -3.73 -19.90 -7.56
CA ARG A 188 -2.67 -19.06 -6.97
C ARG A 188 -2.03 -18.28 -8.10
N LEU A 189 -1.64 -17.04 -7.85
CA LEU A 189 -0.80 -16.30 -8.79
C LEU A 189 0.42 -17.16 -9.14
N GLY A 190 0.75 -17.25 -10.43
CA GLY A 190 2.04 -17.79 -10.85
C GLY A 190 3.18 -17.01 -10.19
N ARG A 191 4.36 -17.60 -10.01
CA ARG A 191 5.46 -16.99 -9.24
C ARG A 191 5.81 -15.56 -9.68
N ARG A 192 5.81 -15.28 -10.99
CA ARG A 192 6.02 -13.92 -11.54
C ARG A 192 4.91 -12.94 -11.12
N GLY A 193 3.65 -13.38 -11.16
CA GLY A 193 2.52 -12.59 -10.69
C GLY A 193 2.57 -12.34 -9.19
N ALA A 194 2.99 -13.33 -8.39
CA ALA A 194 3.19 -13.18 -6.96
C ALA A 194 4.32 -12.19 -6.63
N PHE A 195 5.44 -12.27 -7.36
CA PHE A 195 6.56 -11.34 -7.23
C PHE A 195 6.12 -9.89 -7.51
N LEU A 196 5.41 -9.66 -8.63
CA LEU A 196 4.90 -8.32 -8.97
C LEU A 196 3.85 -7.84 -7.95
N ALA A 197 2.91 -8.70 -7.55
CA ALA A 197 1.90 -8.38 -6.56
C ALA A 197 2.51 -7.97 -5.22
N MET A 198 3.53 -8.68 -4.74
CA MET A 198 4.26 -8.32 -3.52
C MET A 198 4.96 -6.96 -3.67
N ALA A 199 5.64 -6.72 -4.78
CA ALA A 199 6.32 -5.45 -5.03
C ALA A 199 5.35 -4.26 -5.08
N LEU A 200 4.24 -4.39 -5.81
CA LEU A 200 3.21 -3.34 -5.93
C LEU A 200 2.50 -3.10 -4.60
N THR A 201 2.16 -4.16 -3.87
CA THR A 201 1.55 -4.05 -2.53
C THR A 201 2.50 -3.33 -1.58
N PHE A 202 3.79 -3.66 -1.63
CA PHE A 202 4.78 -3.01 -0.78
C PHE A 202 4.93 -1.52 -1.09
N ALA A 203 5.06 -1.16 -2.37
CA ALA A 203 5.12 0.23 -2.81
C ALA A 203 3.88 1.04 -2.41
N LEU A 204 2.69 0.44 -2.56
CA LEU A 204 1.44 1.08 -2.17
C LEU A 204 1.38 1.31 -0.65
N LEU A 205 1.65 0.29 0.16
CA LEU A 205 1.56 0.41 1.62
C LEU A 205 2.59 1.40 2.18
N THR A 206 3.80 1.46 1.62
CA THR A 206 4.81 2.45 2.03
C THR A 206 4.44 3.86 1.61
N THR A 207 3.80 4.03 0.43
CA THR A 207 3.15 5.30 0.03
C THR A 207 2.13 5.76 1.08
N GLY A 208 1.28 4.84 1.54
CA GLY A 208 0.31 5.09 2.60
C GLY A 208 0.91 5.57 3.93
N GLY A 209 2.13 5.14 4.23
CA GLY A 209 2.87 5.54 5.43
C GLY A 209 3.23 7.03 5.48
N THR A 210 3.40 7.66 4.31
CA THR A 210 3.86 9.05 4.16
C THR A 210 2.82 9.99 3.54
N LEU A 211 1.73 9.46 2.98
CA LEU A 211 0.56 10.25 2.52
C LEU A 211 0.06 11.29 3.54
N PRO A 212 -0.06 11.01 4.86
CA PRO A 212 -0.59 11.99 5.79
C PRO A 212 0.27 13.24 6.00
N ILE A 213 1.56 13.21 5.61
CA ILE A 213 2.56 14.22 6.01
C ILE A 213 2.19 15.65 5.57
N PRO A 214 1.89 15.92 4.28
CA PRO A 214 1.50 17.27 3.86
C PRO A 214 0.15 17.72 4.43
N LEU A 215 -0.73 16.77 4.73
CA LEU A 215 -2.11 17.03 5.17
C LEU A 215 -2.21 17.50 6.62
N TYR A 216 -1.16 17.33 7.45
CA TYR A 216 -1.16 17.86 8.82
C TYR A 216 -1.29 19.38 8.87
N THR A 217 -0.86 20.08 7.82
CA THR A 217 -1.06 21.54 7.71
C THR A 217 -2.55 21.89 7.64
N LEU A 218 -3.32 21.12 6.85
CA LEU A 218 -4.76 21.29 6.69
C LEU A 218 -5.51 20.84 7.95
N TRP A 219 -5.23 19.64 8.46
CA TRP A 219 -5.86 19.16 9.69
C TRP A 219 -5.51 20.01 10.91
N GLY A 220 -4.31 20.59 10.98
CA GLY A 220 -3.93 21.51 12.05
C GLY A 220 -4.80 22.76 12.05
N ALA A 221 -5.09 23.31 10.86
CA ALA A 221 -6.00 24.44 10.71
C ALA A 221 -7.46 24.08 11.01
N GLU A 222 -7.92 22.90 10.56
CA GLU A 222 -9.31 22.42 10.76
C GLU A 222 -9.60 22.02 12.22
N LEU A 223 -8.68 21.30 12.86
CA LEU A 223 -8.85 20.74 14.22
C LEU A 223 -8.22 21.62 15.32
N GLY A 224 -7.54 22.71 14.95
CA GLY A 224 -6.94 23.67 15.88
C GLY A 224 -5.77 23.12 16.69
N PHE A 225 -4.95 22.22 16.12
CA PHE A 225 -3.76 21.68 16.78
C PHE A 225 -2.46 22.31 16.27
N ASP A 226 -1.44 22.31 17.12
CA ASP A 226 -0.16 22.99 16.89
C ASP A 226 0.99 22.06 16.45
N ALA A 227 2.21 22.60 16.47
CA ALA A 227 3.42 21.86 16.15
C ALA A 227 3.73 20.71 17.13
N SER A 228 3.31 20.82 18.39
CA SER A 228 3.51 19.80 19.41
C SER A 228 2.69 18.55 19.09
N VAL A 229 1.42 18.72 18.73
CA VAL A 229 0.56 17.61 18.30
C VAL A 229 1.09 16.95 17.02
N THR A 230 1.53 17.75 16.05
CA THR A 230 2.17 17.23 14.83
C THR A 230 3.38 16.35 15.16
N THR A 231 4.18 16.76 16.14
CA THR A 231 5.35 16.02 16.63
C THR A 231 4.94 14.66 17.23
N TRP A 232 3.89 14.62 18.04
CA TRP A 232 3.35 13.36 18.58
C TRP A 232 2.80 12.43 17.50
N ILE A 233 2.14 12.97 16.46
CA ILE A 233 1.65 12.23 15.28
C ILE A 233 2.79 11.55 14.52
N PHE A 234 3.96 12.18 14.43
CA PHE A 234 5.16 11.54 13.87
C PHE A 234 5.76 10.49 14.82
N ALA A 235 5.89 10.82 16.10
CA ALA A 235 6.48 9.93 17.09
C ALA A 235 5.70 8.61 17.23
N ILE A 236 4.36 8.67 17.23
CA ILE A 236 3.52 7.47 17.38
C ILE A 236 3.57 6.55 16.16
N TYR A 237 3.78 7.11 14.96
CA TYR A 237 4.04 6.31 13.76
C TYR A 237 5.38 5.57 13.84
N VAL A 238 6.43 6.26 14.30
CA VAL A 238 7.74 5.62 14.52
C VAL A 238 7.61 4.53 15.57
N LEU A 239 6.89 4.77 16.66
CA LEU A 239 6.60 3.76 17.67
C LEU A 239 5.90 2.54 17.07
N GLY A 240 4.85 2.73 16.27
CA GLY A 240 4.16 1.63 15.58
C GLY A 240 5.08 0.84 14.66
N THR A 241 5.93 1.55 13.90
CA THR A 241 6.92 0.93 13.00
C THR A 241 7.95 0.11 13.77
N LEU A 242 8.47 0.64 14.88
CA LEU A 242 9.42 -0.04 15.76
C LEU A 242 8.80 -1.30 16.39
N LEU A 243 7.59 -1.18 16.96
CA LEU A 243 6.87 -2.31 17.52
C LEU A 243 6.67 -3.42 16.49
N ALA A 244 6.26 -3.06 15.27
CA ALA A 244 6.12 -4.01 14.18
C ALA A 244 7.46 -4.63 13.78
N LEU A 245 8.53 -3.87 13.58
CA LEU A 245 9.84 -4.43 13.19
C LEU A 245 10.42 -5.39 14.23
N VAL A 246 10.29 -5.05 15.52
CA VAL A 246 10.79 -5.86 16.64
C VAL A 246 10.06 -7.19 16.78
N VAL A 247 8.76 -7.19 16.53
CA VAL A 247 7.90 -8.39 16.61
C VAL A 247 7.91 -9.19 15.30
N ALA A 248 7.89 -8.51 14.16
CA ALA A 248 7.72 -9.13 12.84
C ALA A 248 8.96 -9.86 12.33
N GLY A 249 10.16 -9.53 12.85
CA GLY A 249 11.44 -10.06 12.38
C GLY A 249 11.61 -11.58 12.47
N GLY A 250 10.74 -12.30 13.18
CA GLY A 250 10.65 -13.76 13.14
C GLY A 250 9.22 -14.29 13.01
N LEU A 251 8.23 -13.40 13.10
CA LEU A 251 6.81 -13.74 12.95
C LEU A 251 6.50 -14.16 11.52
N SER A 252 7.11 -13.49 10.53
CA SER A 252 6.95 -13.83 9.12
C SER A 252 7.50 -15.24 8.80
N ASP A 253 8.53 -15.67 9.51
CA ASP A 253 9.13 -17.00 9.35
C ASP A 253 8.27 -18.11 9.98
N GLN A 254 7.49 -17.78 11.01
CA GLN A 254 6.67 -18.74 11.76
C GLN A 254 5.23 -18.82 11.24
N VAL A 255 4.62 -17.66 10.96
CA VAL A 255 3.21 -17.55 10.51
C VAL A 255 3.08 -17.73 8.99
N GLY A 256 4.15 -17.47 8.24
CA GLY A 256 4.15 -17.44 6.78
C GLY A 256 4.09 -16.01 6.24
N ARG A 257 4.51 -15.85 4.97
CA ARG A 257 4.56 -14.54 4.32
C ARG A 257 3.16 -14.02 4.02
N ARG A 258 2.29 -14.87 3.47
CA ARG A 258 0.97 -14.46 2.98
C ARG A 258 0.07 -13.94 4.12
N PRO A 259 -0.12 -14.64 5.25
CA PRO A 259 -0.96 -14.13 6.33
C PRO A 259 -0.44 -12.81 6.91
N LEU A 260 0.89 -12.65 6.99
CA LEU A 260 1.49 -11.41 7.50
C LEU A 260 1.29 -10.23 6.55
N ILE A 261 1.42 -10.45 5.23
CA ILE A 261 1.09 -9.44 4.22
C ILE A 261 -0.40 -9.06 4.33
N ILE A 262 -1.31 -10.04 4.39
CA ILE A 262 -2.75 -9.76 4.55
C ILE A 262 -3.01 -8.94 5.82
N ALA A 263 -2.42 -9.32 6.95
CA ALA A 263 -2.56 -8.58 8.21
C ALA A 263 -2.06 -7.13 8.07
N SER A 264 -0.92 -6.91 7.42
CA SER A 264 -0.39 -5.56 7.18
C SER A 264 -1.31 -4.71 6.29
N VAL A 265 -1.93 -5.32 5.28
CA VAL A 265 -2.89 -4.66 4.38
C VAL A 265 -4.16 -4.28 5.14
N LEU A 266 -4.73 -5.19 5.92
CA LEU A 266 -5.93 -4.93 6.72
C LEU A 266 -5.70 -3.83 7.77
N ILE A 267 -4.54 -3.83 8.43
CA ILE A 267 -4.16 -2.77 9.38
C ILE A 267 -4.04 -1.42 8.66
N THR A 268 -3.48 -1.42 7.45
CA THR A 268 -3.35 -0.20 6.63
C THR A 268 -4.71 0.29 6.13
N VAL A 269 -5.62 -0.61 5.75
CA VAL A 269 -7.02 -0.28 5.42
C VAL A 269 -7.71 0.37 6.62
N ALA A 270 -7.58 -0.21 7.82
CA ALA A 270 -8.15 0.37 9.04
C ALA A 270 -7.58 1.77 9.31
N SER A 271 -6.26 1.95 9.18
CA SER A 271 -5.61 3.26 9.28
C SER A 271 -6.16 4.28 8.26
N ALA A 272 -6.29 3.90 6.99
CA ALA A 272 -6.81 4.77 5.95
C ALA A 272 -8.28 5.16 6.17
N VAL A 273 -9.12 4.22 6.64
CA VAL A 273 -10.52 4.50 7.01
C VAL A 273 -10.57 5.49 8.17
N LEU A 274 -9.72 5.34 9.19
CA LEU A 274 -9.65 6.28 10.31
C LEU A 274 -9.22 7.69 9.86
N PHE A 275 -8.29 7.81 8.91
CA PHE A 275 -7.96 9.11 8.32
C PHE A 275 -9.13 9.71 7.52
N LEU A 276 -9.91 8.89 6.83
CA LEU A 276 -11.04 9.34 6.01
C LEU A 276 -12.21 9.86 6.85
N ILE A 277 -12.52 9.19 7.97
CA ILE A 277 -13.61 9.59 8.88
C ILE A 277 -13.13 10.51 10.02
N GLY A 278 -11.83 10.79 10.08
CA GLY A 278 -11.18 11.41 11.23
C GLY A 278 -11.66 12.83 11.48
N GLY A 279 -12.23 13.07 12.67
CA GLY A 279 -12.66 14.39 13.14
C GLY A 279 -12.01 14.82 14.45
N SER A 280 -10.94 14.14 14.90
CA SER A 280 -10.22 14.49 16.13
C SER A 280 -8.77 14.04 16.13
N VAL A 281 -7.94 14.71 16.94
CA VAL A 281 -6.52 14.39 17.14
C VAL A 281 -6.31 12.95 17.62
N ALA A 282 -7.19 12.44 18.49
CA ALA A 282 -7.10 11.07 18.99
C ALA A 282 -7.23 10.04 17.87
N VAL A 283 -8.15 10.25 16.93
CA VAL A 283 -8.31 9.38 15.75
C VAL A 283 -7.09 9.45 14.86
N LEU A 284 -6.50 10.63 14.65
CA LEU A 284 -5.26 10.78 13.88
C LEU A 284 -4.08 10.02 14.52
N LEU A 285 -3.94 10.07 15.85
CA LEU A 285 -2.89 9.33 16.57
C LEU A 285 -3.06 7.82 16.42
N ILE A 286 -4.29 7.30 16.57
CA ILE A 286 -4.58 5.88 16.37
C ILE A 286 -4.32 5.48 14.91
N ALA A 287 -4.79 6.28 13.95
CA ALA A 287 -4.56 6.04 12.53
C ALA A 287 -3.05 5.98 12.22
N ARG A 288 -2.25 6.87 12.81
CA ARG A 288 -0.78 6.86 12.66
C ARG A 288 -0.09 5.67 13.29
N LEU A 289 -0.52 5.27 14.48
CA LEU A 289 0.01 4.07 15.13
C LEU A 289 -0.22 2.84 14.23
N LEU A 290 -1.44 2.68 13.71
CA LEU A 290 -1.79 1.59 12.79
C LEU A 290 -1.02 1.68 11.48
N SER A 291 -0.87 2.87 10.90
CA SER A 291 -0.06 3.09 9.68
C SER A 291 1.39 2.61 9.88
N GLY A 292 2.01 2.98 11.01
CA GLY A 292 3.36 2.54 11.36
C GLY A 292 3.46 1.03 11.52
N ILE A 293 2.51 0.41 12.21
CA ILE A 293 2.46 -1.05 12.35
C ILE A 293 2.34 -1.72 10.98
N GLY A 294 1.45 -1.23 10.11
CA GLY A 294 1.26 -1.74 8.75
C GLY A 294 2.55 -1.70 7.94
N VAL A 295 3.23 -0.54 7.90
CA VAL A 295 4.50 -0.34 7.18
C VAL A 295 5.61 -1.23 7.73
N GLY A 296 5.73 -1.38 9.05
CA GLY A 296 6.72 -2.26 9.66
C GLY A 296 6.50 -3.74 9.32
N LEU A 297 5.24 -4.20 9.34
CA LEU A 297 4.89 -5.59 9.02
C LEU A 297 5.15 -5.92 7.55
N ILE A 298 4.72 -5.06 6.62
CA ILE A 298 4.89 -5.29 5.18
C ILE A 298 6.38 -5.28 4.79
N THR A 299 7.17 -4.38 5.37
CA THR A 299 8.61 -4.28 5.11
C THR A 299 9.33 -5.59 5.48
N SER A 300 8.99 -6.18 6.62
CA SER A 300 9.55 -7.46 7.05
C SER A 300 9.12 -8.61 6.13
N ALA A 301 7.82 -8.72 5.84
CA ALA A 301 7.26 -9.84 5.11
C ALA A 301 7.69 -9.86 3.64
N VAL A 302 7.63 -8.71 2.96
CA VAL A 302 7.85 -8.63 1.51
C VAL A 302 9.33 -8.70 1.15
N THR A 303 10.23 -8.12 1.95
CA THR A 303 11.67 -8.19 1.66
C THR A 303 12.16 -9.64 1.61
N ALA A 304 11.68 -10.49 2.53
CA ALA A 304 11.95 -11.92 2.50
C ALA A 304 11.15 -12.65 1.40
N GLY A 305 9.86 -12.35 1.26
CA GLY A 305 8.99 -12.97 0.26
C GLY A 305 9.42 -12.74 -1.19
N LEU A 306 9.93 -11.56 -1.53
CA LEU A 306 10.48 -11.26 -2.86
C LEU A 306 11.73 -12.09 -3.15
N ALA A 307 12.60 -12.30 -2.16
CA ALA A 307 13.78 -13.15 -2.31
C ALA A 307 13.40 -14.61 -2.53
N GLU A 308 12.37 -15.11 -1.83
CA GLU A 308 11.88 -16.49 -1.94
C GLU A 308 11.09 -16.77 -3.23
N ALA A 309 10.35 -15.77 -3.75
CA ALA A 309 9.52 -15.93 -4.95
C ALA A 309 10.31 -15.79 -6.26
N TYR A 310 11.54 -15.27 -6.21
CA TYR A 310 12.34 -14.98 -7.38
C TYR A 310 13.12 -16.22 -7.87
N GLU A 311 13.06 -16.49 -9.17
CA GLU A 311 13.71 -17.65 -9.82
C GLU A 311 14.74 -17.25 -10.89
N GLY A 312 15.02 -15.95 -11.06
CA GLY A 312 15.97 -15.51 -12.06
C GLY A 312 17.42 -15.71 -11.63
N GLU A 313 18.34 -15.74 -12.60
CA GLU A 313 19.77 -15.89 -12.35
C GLU A 313 20.38 -14.69 -11.61
N ASN A 314 19.83 -13.49 -11.85
CA ASN A 314 20.31 -12.28 -11.21
C ASN A 314 19.81 -12.16 -9.76
N THR A 315 20.59 -12.67 -8.81
CA THR A 315 20.30 -12.63 -7.36
C THR A 315 20.12 -11.21 -6.80
N ALA A 316 20.52 -10.18 -7.56
CA ALA A 316 20.35 -8.79 -7.16
C ALA A 316 18.91 -8.28 -7.33
N THR A 317 18.08 -8.90 -8.18
CA THR A 317 16.75 -8.38 -8.54
C THR A 317 15.79 -8.22 -7.37
N PRO A 318 15.62 -9.20 -6.45
CA PRO A 318 14.69 -9.05 -5.32
C PRO A 318 15.02 -7.86 -4.43
N GLN A 319 16.32 -7.62 -4.23
CA GLN A 319 16.79 -6.49 -3.44
C GLN A 319 16.57 -5.16 -4.18
N VAL A 320 16.79 -5.08 -5.50
CA VAL A 320 16.43 -3.88 -6.30
C VAL A 320 14.97 -3.55 -6.11
N VAL A 321 14.11 -4.55 -6.35
CA VAL A 321 12.67 -4.37 -6.34
C VAL A 321 12.18 -3.99 -4.95
N SER A 322 12.77 -4.56 -3.89
CA SER A 322 12.48 -4.17 -2.50
C SER A 322 12.88 -2.72 -2.22
N THR A 323 14.07 -2.28 -2.67
CA THR A 323 14.53 -0.90 -2.50
C THR A 323 13.64 0.10 -3.24
N VAL A 324 13.34 -0.17 -4.51
CA VAL A 324 12.50 0.69 -5.36
C VAL A 324 11.07 0.74 -4.81
N ALA A 325 10.49 -0.40 -4.43
CA ALA A 325 9.15 -0.43 -3.85
C ALA A 325 9.09 0.33 -2.52
N ASN A 326 10.03 0.07 -1.60
CA ASN A 326 10.01 0.71 -0.30
C ASN A 326 10.22 2.23 -0.39
N MET A 327 11.36 2.65 -0.93
CA MET A 327 11.72 4.07 -0.92
C MET A 327 11.02 4.87 -2.00
N GLY A 328 10.73 4.26 -3.15
CA GLY A 328 9.89 4.89 -4.17
C GLY A 328 8.47 5.12 -3.65
N GLY A 329 7.89 4.15 -2.94
CA GLY A 329 6.61 4.34 -2.28
C GLY A 329 6.65 5.45 -1.22
N LEU A 330 7.65 5.43 -0.33
CA LEU A 330 7.82 6.48 0.69
C LEU A 330 7.93 7.89 0.08
N GLY A 331 8.61 8.03 -1.07
CA GLY A 331 8.72 9.28 -1.82
C GLY A 331 7.42 9.70 -2.51
N LEU A 332 6.68 8.77 -3.10
CA LEU A 332 5.42 9.04 -3.79
C LEU A 332 4.34 9.60 -2.85
N GLY A 333 4.33 9.20 -1.57
CA GLY A 333 3.33 9.64 -0.60
C GLY A 333 3.23 11.17 -0.48
N PRO A 334 4.31 11.88 -0.08
CA PRO A 334 4.30 13.33 0.04
C PRO A 334 4.02 14.05 -1.28
N LEU A 335 4.48 13.53 -2.41
CA LEU A 335 4.17 14.10 -3.73
C LEU A 335 2.66 14.04 -4.02
N LEU A 336 2.07 12.85 -3.93
CA LEU A 336 0.64 12.65 -4.18
C LEU A 336 -0.20 13.45 -3.20
N ALA A 337 0.12 13.40 -1.91
CA ALA A 337 -0.59 14.18 -0.90
C ALA A 337 -0.46 15.69 -1.11
N GLY A 338 0.73 16.19 -1.49
CA GLY A 338 0.93 17.60 -1.81
C GLY A 338 0.16 18.05 -3.04
N VAL A 339 0.12 17.23 -4.10
CA VAL A 339 -0.66 17.49 -5.32
C VAL A 339 -2.17 17.50 -5.01
N PHE A 340 -2.65 16.51 -4.25
CA PHE A 340 -4.05 16.46 -3.82
C PHE A 340 -4.39 17.70 -2.98
N ALA A 341 -3.58 18.00 -1.98
CA ALA A 341 -3.73 19.16 -1.09
C ALA A 341 -3.80 20.49 -1.83
N GLN A 342 -3.03 20.64 -2.91
CA GLN A 342 -2.96 21.90 -3.65
C GLN A 342 -4.07 22.05 -4.70
N TYR A 343 -4.39 20.98 -5.43
CA TYR A 343 -5.15 21.09 -6.69
C TYR A 343 -6.53 20.46 -6.66
N LEU A 344 -6.85 19.63 -5.66
CA LEU A 344 -8.13 18.93 -5.59
C LEU A 344 -9.04 19.48 -4.49
N VAL A 345 -10.34 19.36 -4.73
CA VAL A 345 -11.39 19.73 -3.77
C VAL A 345 -11.49 18.63 -2.69
N MET A 346 -11.65 19.01 -1.43
CA MET A 346 -11.67 18.07 -0.28
C MET A 346 -10.44 17.14 -0.24
N PRO A 347 -9.22 17.71 -0.22
CA PRO A 347 -7.98 16.97 -0.42
C PRO A 347 -7.74 15.87 0.62
N THR A 348 -8.12 16.14 1.88
CA THR A 348 -8.00 15.20 3.00
C THR A 348 -8.90 13.98 2.85
N MET A 349 -9.97 14.02 2.04
CA MET A 349 -10.83 12.85 1.78
C MET A 349 -10.41 12.13 0.50
N LEU A 350 -10.25 12.86 -0.60
CA LEU A 350 -9.97 12.25 -1.92
C LEU A 350 -8.70 11.40 -1.92
N VAL A 351 -7.65 11.86 -1.23
CA VAL A 351 -6.38 11.15 -1.16
C VAL A 351 -6.53 9.78 -0.50
N PHE A 352 -7.32 9.67 0.58
CA PHE A 352 -7.56 8.40 1.26
C PHE A 352 -8.61 7.54 0.55
N ILE A 353 -9.59 8.12 -0.16
CA ILE A 353 -10.51 7.34 -1.01
C ILE A 353 -9.74 6.62 -2.13
N VAL A 354 -8.89 7.36 -2.85
CA VAL A 354 -8.05 6.78 -3.91
C VAL A 354 -7.10 5.74 -3.33
N PHE A 355 -6.43 6.05 -2.22
CA PHE A 355 -5.54 5.12 -1.54
C PHE A 355 -6.26 3.85 -1.08
N LEU A 356 -7.47 3.96 -0.52
CA LEU A 356 -8.28 2.84 -0.07
C LEU A 356 -8.71 1.96 -1.25
N ALA A 357 -9.13 2.56 -2.37
CA ALA A 357 -9.48 1.82 -3.58
C ALA A 357 -8.30 0.99 -4.11
N LEU A 358 -7.11 1.59 -4.19
CA LEU A 358 -5.88 0.87 -4.57
C LEU A 358 -5.51 -0.22 -3.56
N THR A 359 -5.74 0.02 -2.26
CA THR A 359 -5.41 -0.94 -1.19
C THR A 359 -6.39 -2.12 -1.18
N VAL A 360 -7.65 -1.92 -1.57
CA VAL A 360 -8.61 -3.02 -1.79
C VAL A 360 -8.13 -3.92 -2.94
N ILE A 361 -7.65 -3.32 -4.04
CA ILE A 361 -7.04 -4.09 -5.14
C ILE A 361 -5.81 -4.87 -4.63
N ALA A 362 -4.94 -4.23 -3.84
CA ALA A 362 -3.80 -4.90 -3.22
C ALA A 362 -4.22 -6.02 -2.25
N THR A 363 -5.35 -5.87 -1.55
CA THR A 363 -5.93 -6.91 -0.68
C THR A 363 -6.31 -8.13 -1.51
N VAL A 364 -6.97 -7.94 -2.65
CA VAL A 364 -7.29 -9.03 -3.57
C VAL A 364 -6.02 -9.73 -4.03
N PHE A 365 -4.98 -8.99 -4.44
CA PHE A 365 -3.70 -9.58 -4.82
C PHE A 365 -3.02 -10.33 -3.67
N ALA A 366 -3.02 -9.78 -2.45
CA ALA A 366 -2.47 -10.42 -1.26
C ALA A 366 -3.20 -11.73 -0.92
N LEU A 367 -4.52 -11.76 -1.07
CA LEU A 367 -5.32 -12.98 -0.90
C LEU A 367 -4.99 -14.04 -1.96
N LEU A 368 -4.52 -13.66 -3.14
CA LEU A 368 -4.13 -14.57 -4.22
C LEU A 368 -2.66 -15.01 -4.16
N LEU A 369 -1.86 -14.43 -3.26
CA LEU A 369 -0.45 -14.80 -3.10
C LEU A 369 -0.32 -16.27 -2.67
N PRO A 370 0.57 -17.05 -3.29
CA PRO A 370 0.97 -18.34 -2.74
C PRO A 370 1.75 -18.12 -1.43
N GLU A 371 1.59 -19.03 -0.48
CA GLU A 371 2.51 -19.08 0.67
C GLU A 371 3.90 -19.50 0.16
N THR A 372 4.90 -18.65 0.34
CA THR A 372 6.28 -18.89 -0.10
C THR A 372 7.11 -19.60 0.97
N ASN A 373 6.78 -19.39 2.24
CA ASN A 373 7.46 -20.04 3.34
C ASN A 373 6.85 -21.43 3.60
N ARG A 374 7.48 -22.45 3.02
CA ARG A 374 7.06 -23.87 3.16
C ARG A 374 7.34 -24.47 4.54
N THR A 375 8.15 -23.80 5.36
CA THR A 375 8.54 -24.25 6.71
C THR A 375 7.79 -23.55 7.83
N ALA A 376 6.86 -22.64 7.49
CA ALA A 376 6.03 -21.95 8.47
C ALA A 376 5.14 -22.94 9.24
N ASP A 377 5.16 -22.86 10.57
CA ASP A 377 4.34 -23.65 11.47
C ASP A 377 3.72 -22.73 12.54
N PRO A 378 2.48 -22.26 12.34
CA PRO A 378 1.78 -21.40 13.30
C PRO A 378 1.61 -22.05 14.68
N SER A 379 1.67 -23.38 14.81
CA SER A 379 1.55 -24.06 16.11
C SER A 379 2.78 -23.89 17.00
N ARG A 380 3.92 -23.47 16.42
CA ARG A 380 5.18 -23.19 17.14
C ARG A 380 5.42 -21.70 17.38
N LEU A 381 4.37 -20.88 17.29
CA LEU A 381 4.46 -19.43 17.48
C LEU A 381 5.13 -19.10 18.82
N ARG A 382 6.31 -18.51 18.76
CA ARG A 382 7.01 -17.95 19.90
C ARG A 382 7.30 -16.49 19.60
N ALA A 383 6.56 -15.60 20.26
CA ALA A 383 6.89 -14.18 20.30
C ALA A 383 8.26 -14.03 20.96
N ARG A 384 9.30 -13.84 20.14
CA ARG A 384 10.66 -13.56 20.59
C ARG A 384 11.06 -12.21 20.01
N LEU A 385 11.61 -11.35 20.87
CA LEU A 385 12.21 -10.11 20.42
C LEU A 385 13.36 -10.44 19.47
N ASN A 386 13.21 -10.11 18.18
CA ASN A 386 14.24 -10.41 17.19
C ASN A 386 15.23 -9.25 17.04
N ILE A 387 15.75 -8.75 18.17
CA ILE A 387 16.77 -7.69 18.23
C ILE A 387 18.06 -8.27 18.81
N GLY A 388 19.19 -7.99 18.20
CA GLY A 388 20.51 -8.33 18.68
C GLY A 388 21.49 -8.60 17.55
N VAL A 389 22.75 -8.28 17.83
CA VAL A 389 23.88 -8.51 16.93
C VAL A 389 24.90 -9.38 17.66
N PRO A 390 25.46 -10.43 17.02
CA PRO A 390 26.49 -11.24 17.65
C PRO A 390 27.73 -10.41 17.97
N ARG A 391 28.44 -10.77 19.05
CA ARG A 391 29.64 -10.04 19.50
C ARG A 391 30.70 -9.89 18.40
N SER A 392 30.83 -10.89 17.53
CA SER A 392 31.74 -10.88 16.38
C SER A 392 31.43 -9.77 15.35
N ALA A 393 30.16 -9.39 15.20
CA ALA A 393 29.73 -8.37 14.24
C ALA A 393 29.44 -7.00 14.89
N LEU A 394 29.59 -6.89 16.22
CA LEU A 394 29.24 -5.67 16.96
C LEU A 394 30.02 -4.44 16.48
N GLY A 395 31.32 -4.60 16.18
CA GLY A 395 32.13 -3.50 15.65
C GLY A 395 31.66 -2.99 14.28
N VAL A 396 31.16 -3.88 13.42
CA VAL A 396 30.59 -3.50 12.11
C VAL A 396 29.24 -2.81 12.31
N TYR A 397 28.39 -3.37 13.19
CA TYR A 397 27.10 -2.77 13.53
C TYR A 397 27.25 -1.37 14.12
N VAL A 398 28.16 -1.15 15.08
CA VAL A 398 28.36 0.16 15.70
C VAL A 398 28.72 1.20 14.64
N ARG A 399 29.66 0.90 13.73
CA ARG A 399 30.02 1.80 12.63
C ARG A 399 28.85 2.11 11.69
N ALA A 400 28.07 1.08 11.34
CA ALA A 400 26.89 1.23 10.51
C ALA A 400 25.79 2.04 11.22
N ALA A 401 25.63 1.86 12.53
CA ALA A 401 24.70 2.62 13.37
C ALA A 401 25.10 4.10 13.43
N PHE A 402 26.37 4.41 13.69
CA PHE A 402 26.87 5.78 13.63
C PHE A 402 26.63 6.43 12.26
N ALA A 403 26.70 5.68 11.17
CA ALA A 403 26.44 6.19 9.83
C ALA A 403 24.93 6.38 9.52
N VAL A 404 24.06 5.50 10.02
CA VAL A 404 22.61 5.55 9.74
C VAL A 404 21.88 6.62 10.54
N VAL A 405 22.34 6.94 11.76
CA VAL A 405 21.68 7.93 12.62
C VAL A 405 21.61 9.32 11.95
N PRO A 406 22.71 9.96 11.49
CA PRO A 406 22.61 11.27 10.82
C PRO A 406 21.81 11.18 9.51
N THR A 407 21.85 10.03 8.83
CA THR A 407 21.08 9.77 7.61
C THR A 407 19.57 9.84 7.87
N PHE A 408 19.06 9.10 8.86
CA PHE A 408 17.62 9.10 9.18
C PHE A 408 17.20 10.36 9.93
N THR A 409 18.12 11.00 10.65
CA THR A 409 17.88 12.32 11.21
C THR A 409 17.62 13.36 10.11
N LEU A 410 18.37 13.34 9.00
CA LEU A 410 18.08 14.18 7.83
C LEU A 410 16.68 13.92 7.28
N LEU A 411 16.29 12.65 7.11
CA LEU A 411 14.95 12.28 6.60
C LEU A 411 13.82 12.78 7.51
N GLY A 412 13.99 12.65 8.83
CA GLY A 412 13.02 13.11 9.82
C GLY A 412 12.92 14.62 9.85
N LEU A 413 14.06 15.31 9.73
CA LEU A 413 14.14 16.76 9.64
C LEU A 413 13.41 17.27 8.39
N PHE A 414 13.63 16.65 7.22
CA PHE A 414 12.92 17.00 5.99
C PHE A 414 11.41 16.80 6.08
N SER A 415 10.97 15.75 6.76
CA SER A 415 9.54 15.44 6.94
C SER A 415 8.80 16.48 7.78
N SER A 416 9.50 17.18 8.68
CA SER A 416 8.93 18.18 9.60
C SER A 416 9.16 19.62 9.15
N LEU A 417 10.36 19.95 8.65
CA LEU A 417 10.77 21.32 8.35
C LEU A 417 10.41 21.79 6.95
N THR A 418 10.52 20.92 5.94
CA THR A 418 10.45 21.33 4.53
C THR A 418 9.16 22.06 4.17
N PRO A 419 7.96 21.58 4.56
CA PRO A 419 6.72 22.29 4.23
C PRO A 419 6.62 23.68 4.89
N ARG A 420 7.10 23.81 6.13
CA ARG A 420 7.07 25.09 6.86
C ARG A 420 8.10 26.08 6.31
N PHE A 421 9.30 25.61 6.01
CA PHE A 421 10.36 26.45 5.44
C PHE A 421 9.95 26.99 4.06
N ILE A 422 9.43 26.13 3.18
CA ILE A 422 8.99 26.53 1.84
C ILE A 422 7.86 27.57 1.93
N ALA A 423 6.91 27.42 2.87
CA ALA A 423 5.81 28.36 3.05
C ALA A 423 6.24 29.69 3.71
N GLN A 424 7.03 29.64 4.79
CA GLN A 424 7.31 30.83 5.63
C GLN A 424 8.55 31.62 5.19
N SER A 425 9.58 30.96 4.67
CA SER A 425 10.86 31.60 4.34
C SER A 425 11.01 31.88 2.85
N LEU A 426 10.38 31.08 1.98
CA LEU A 426 10.49 31.24 0.52
C LEU A 426 9.24 31.86 -0.12
N ASP A 427 8.22 32.19 0.67
CA ASP A 427 6.91 32.71 0.22
C ASP A 427 6.19 31.77 -0.78
N VAL A 428 6.59 30.50 -0.85
CA VAL A 428 5.99 29.49 -1.74
C VAL A 428 4.91 28.73 -0.99
N HIS A 429 3.66 29.10 -1.22
CA HIS A 429 2.50 28.54 -0.54
C HIS A 429 1.99 27.23 -1.16
N ASN A 430 2.68 26.71 -2.18
CA ASN A 430 2.25 25.54 -2.93
C ASN A 430 2.70 24.23 -2.24
N LEU A 431 1.74 23.49 -1.65
CA LEU A 431 1.99 22.24 -0.93
C LEU A 431 2.56 21.12 -1.82
N ALA A 432 2.31 21.16 -3.14
CA ALA A 432 2.90 20.22 -4.08
C ALA A 432 4.42 20.38 -4.20
N VAL A 433 4.95 21.59 -4.01
CA VAL A 433 6.41 21.86 -4.04
C VAL A 433 7.10 21.23 -2.82
N ALA A 434 6.48 21.31 -1.64
CA ALA A 434 6.98 20.63 -0.45
C ALA A 434 6.96 19.09 -0.59
N GLY A 435 5.88 18.56 -1.18
CA GLY A 435 5.78 17.16 -1.55
C GLY A 435 6.88 16.74 -2.54
N LEU A 436 7.12 17.56 -3.57
CA LEU A 436 8.14 17.33 -4.58
C LEU A 436 9.56 17.31 -4.00
N ALA A 437 9.88 18.23 -3.08
CA ALA A 437 11.19 18.25 -2.42
C ALA A 437 11.47 16.94 -1.66
N THR A 438 10.46 16.43 -0.95
CA THR A 438 10.55 15.15 -0.23
C THR A 438 10.65 13.97 -1.21
N PHE A 439 9.89 13.99 -2.30
CA PHE A 439 9.98 12.98 -3.36
C PHE A 439 11.37 12.92 -3.98
N VAL A 440 11.94 14.06 -4.37
CA VAL A 440 13.30 14.15 -4.94
C VAL A 440 14.32 13.57 -3.97
N LEU A 441 14.22 13.87 -2.67
CA LEU A 441 15.11 13.31 -1.64
C LEU A 441 15.09 11.77 -1.65
N PHE A 442 13.91 11.16 -1.65
CA PHE A 442 13.76 9.71 -1.64
C PHE A 442 14.21 9.05 -2.95
N GLU A 443 13.83 9.61 -4.10
CA GLU A 443 14.16 9.03 -5.41
C GLU A 443 15.65 9.13 -5.74
N ILE A 444 16.30 10.26 -5.42
CA ILE A 444 17.76 10.35 -5.54
C ILE A 444 18.43 9.36 -4.58
N GLY A 445 17.84 9.09 -3.42
CA GLY A 445 18.27 8.03 -2.51
C GLY A 445 18.13 6.63 -3.10
N VAL A 446 17.09 6.34 -3.87
CA VAL A 446 16.95 5.07 -4.61
C VAL A 446 18.05 4.97 -5.66
N ILE A 447 18.26 6.01 -6.47
CA ILE A 447 19.31 6.05 -7.50
C ILE A 447 20.70 5.82 -6.89
N ALA A 448 21.01 6.51 -5.80
CA ALA A 448 22.26 6.33 -5.06
C ALA A 448 22.45 4.89 -4.56
N GLN A 449 21.42 4.29 -3.98
CA GLN A 449 21.49 2.89 -3.56
C GLN A 449 21.78 1.97 -4.73
N LEU A 450 21.10 2.15 -5.86
CA LEU A 450 21.32 1.32 -7.05
C LEU A 450 22.74 1.48 -7.62
N LEU A 451 23.23 2.71 -7.74
CA LEU A 451 24.59 3.02 -8.20
C LEU A 451 25.66 2.52 -7.23
N GLY A 452 25.39 2.55 -5.93
CA GLY A 452 26.28 2.08 -4.88
C GLY A 452 26.51 0.58 -4.91
N ARG A 453 25.55 -0.23 -5.40
CA ARG A 453 25.58 -1.69 -5.27
C ARG A 453 26.81 -2.37 -5.86
N ARG A 454 27.38 -1.81 -6.92
CA ARG A 454 28.61 -2.30 -7.58
C ARG A 454 29.89 -2.12 -6.75
N PHE A 455 29.84 -1.32 -5.68
CA PHE A 455 30.99 -1.04 -4.83
C PHE A 455 30.91 -1.79 -3.49
N ALA A 456 32.05 -1.87 -2.80
CA ALA A 456 32.15 -2.46 -1.48
C ALA A 456 31.40 -1.61 -0.43
N PRO A 457 30.66 -2.22 0.53
CA PRO A 457 29.86 -1.50 1.53
C PRO A 457 30.62 -0.38 2.25
N ARG A 458 31.88 -0.63 2.62
CA ARG A 458 32.73 0.36 3.29
C ARG A 458 33.02 1.60 2.43
N VAL A 459 33.31 1.39 1.15
CA VAL A 459 33.60 2.50 0.21
C VAL A 459 32.37 3.38 0.05
N ILE A 460 31.20 2.77 -0.10
CA ILE A 460 29.93 3.48 -0.26
C ILE A 460 29.64 4.35 0.98
N VAL A 461 29.83 3.84 2.20
CA VAL A 461 29.64 4.63 3.43
C VAL A 461 30.64 5.79 3.50
N LEU A 462 31.91 5.55 3.18
CA LEU A 462 32.96 6.58 3.22
C LEU A 462 32.78 7.67 2.17
N VAL A 463 32.14 7.37 1.04
CA VAL A 463 31.76 8.38 0.03
C VAL A 463 30.45 9.07 0.41
N GLY A 464 29.49 8.32 0.95
CA GLY A 464 28.17 8.84 1.31
C GLY A 464 28.20 9.84 2.45
N LEU A 465 29.02 9.63 3.48
CA LEU A 465 29.08 10.51 4.66
C LEU A 465 29.57 11.94 4.34
N PRO A 466 30.67 12.16 3.59
CA PRO A 466 31.05 13.50 3.14
C PRO A 466 29.97 14.20 2.31
N ILE A 467 29.30 13.46 1.42
CA ILE A 467 28.19 14.00 0.62
C ILE A 467 27.02 14.41 1.52
N LEU A 468 26.71 13.60 2.53
CA LEU A 468 25.68 13.90 3.53
C LEU A 468 26.02 15.15 4.35
N ILE A 469 27.29 15.32 4.76
CA ILE A 469 27.77 16.52 5.48
C ILE A 469 27.64 17.77 4.58
N ALA A 470 28.09 17.69 3.33
CA ALA A 470 27.97 18.79 2.38
C ALA A 470 26.51 19.14 2.11
N SER A 471 25.63 18.14 1.98
CA SER A 471 24.19 18.33 1.89
C SER A 471 23.63 19.09 3.08
N LEU A 472 23.92 18.66 4.31
CA LEU A 472 23.41 19.29 5.51
C LEU A 472 23.88 20.74 5.64
N ALA A 473 25.13 21.02 5.26
CA ALA A 473 25.67 22.37 5.20
C ALA A 473 24.94 23.23 4.16
N LEU A 474 24.68 22.70 2.96
CA LEU A 474 23.92 23.41 1.92
C LEU A 474 22.46 23.62 2.32
N VAL A 475 21.82 22.65 2.97
CA VAL A 475 20.46 22.80 3.51
C VAL A 475 20.43 23.90 4.56
N LEU A 476 21.42 23.94 5.46
CA LEU A 476 21.56 25.02 6.45
C LEU A 476 21.78 26.38 5.78
N ILE A 477 22.69 26.48 4.81
CA ILE A 477 22.93 27.75 4.09
C ILE A 477 21.68 28.19 3.33
N GLY A 478 21.02 27.28 2.61
CA GLY A 478 19.78 27.58 1.90
C GLY A 478 18.66 28.01 2.84
N PHE A 479 18.61 27.43 4.04
CA PHE A 479 17.68 27.82 5.10
C PHE A 479 17.96 29.24 5.62
N GLU A 480 19.21 29.56 5.94
CA GLU A 480 19.62 30.86 6.50
C GLU A 480 19.59 32.01 5.48
N THR A 481 19.81 31.70 4.21
CA THR A 481 19.84 32.69 3.12
C THR A 481 18.51 32.80 2.38
N GLU A 482 17.52 31.98 2.73
CA GLU A 482 16.20 31.92 2.08
C GLU A 482 16.34 31.67 0.55
N GLN A 483 17.30 30.84 0.16
CA GLN A 483 17.57 30.52 -1.26
C GLN A 483 17.10 29.10 -1.62
N LEU A 484 16.00 29.03 -2.37
CA LEU A 484 15.42 27.76 -2.83
C LEU A 484 16.41 26.91 -3.64
N ALA A 485 17.23 27.54 -4.50
CA ALA A 485 18.19 26.82 -5.33
C ALA A 485 19.25 26.08 -4.50
N ILE A 486 19.82 26.74 -3.47
CA ILE A 486 20.80 26.12 -2.57
C ILE A 486 20.14 24.99 -1.77
N PHE A 487 18.94 25.23 -1.25
CA PHE A 487 18.17 24.22 -0.53
C PHE A 487 17.86 23.00 -1.41
N ALA A 488 17.50 23.20 -2.67
CA ALA A 488 17.21 22.13 -3.63
C ALA A 488 18.47 21.31 -3.98
N ILE A 489 19.62 21.96 -4.19
CA ILE A 489 20.90 21.27 -4.39
C ILE A 489 21.26 20.44 -3.15
N GLY A 490 21.10 21.03 -1.95
CA GLY A 490 21.28 20.35 -0.67
C GLY A 490 20.36 19.13 -0.52
N THR A 491 19.13 19.20 -1.01
CA THR A 491 18.15 18.10 -1.02
C THR A 491 18.59 16.95 -1.93
N VAL A 492 19.03 17.25 -3.16
CA VAL A 492 19.53 16.23 -4.10
C VAL A 492 20.75 15.52 -3.52
N LEU A 493 21.74 16.28 -3.02
CA LEU A 493 22.92 15.69 -2.39
C LEU A 493 22.56 14.91 -1.12
N GLY A 494 21.56 15.39 -0.37
CA GLY A 494 21.06 14.72 0.83
C GLY A 494 20.48 13.36 0.53
N GLY A 495 19.67 13.27 -0.52
CA GLY A 495 19.13 12.00 -1.01
C GLY A 495 20.25 11.05 -1.41
N PHE A 496 21.23 11.57 -2.15
CA PHE A 496 22.35 10.77 -2.65
C PHE A 496 23.23 10.23 -1.51
N GLY A 497 23.66 11.09 -0.60
CA GLY A 497 24.46 10.74 0.57
C GLY A 497 23.70 9.78 1.51
N ALA A 498 22.41 10.03 1.75
CA ALA A 498 21.56 9.17 2.55
C ALA A 498 21.43 7.77 1.96
N GLY A 499 21.15 7.67 0.66
CA GLY A 499 21.02 6.40 -0.05
C GLY A 499 22.28 5.55 0.00
N LEU A 500 23.44 6.15 -0.28
CA LEU A 500 24.74 5.46 -0.18
C LEU A 500 24.99 4.99 1.26
N THR A 501 24.86 5.88 2.24
CA THR A 501 25.20 5.58 3.63
C THR A 501 24.29 4.50 4.23
N PHE A 502 22.98 4.57 3.98
CA PHE A 502 22.01 3.58 4.43
C PHE A 502 22.26 2.20 3.81
N SER A 503 22.36 2.11 2.47
CA SER A 503 22.59 0.81 1.83
C SER A 503 23.95 0.22 2.15
N GLY A 504 24.99 1.04 2.27
CA GLY A 504 26.31 0.62 2.71
C GLY A 504 26.30 0.04 4.13
N GLY A 505 25.65 0.72 5.07
CA GLY A 505 25.50 0.23 6.45
C GLY A 505 24.69 -1.07 6.53
N LEU A 506 23.54 -1.13 5.85
CA LEU A 506 22.68 -2.31 5.82
C LEU A 506 23.42 -3.54 5.24
N ARG A 507 24.15 -3.36 4.13
CA ARG A 507 24.95 -4.45 3.51
C ARG A 507 26.11 -4.86 4.40
N ALA A 508 26.79 -3.92 5.04
CA ALA A 508 27.88 -4.22 5.97
C ALA A 508 27.39 -5.10 7.13
N VAL A 509 26.26 -4.74 7.76
CA VAL A 509 25.66 -5.55 8.84
C VAL A 509 25.21 -6.91 8.32
N GLY A 510 24.50 -6.96 7.19
CA GLY A 510 23.99 -8.22 6.63
C GLY A 510 25.08 -9.20 6.25
N SER A 511 26.20 -8.71 5.68
CA SER A 511 27.33 -9.56 5.28
C SER A 511 28.23 -10.03 6.44
N ALA A 512 28.16 -9.36 7.60
CA ALA A 512 29.01 -9.67 8.76
C ALA A 512 28.42 -10.75 9.69
N VAL A 513 27.19 -11.22 9.43
CA VAL A 513 26.46 -12.13 10.33
C VAL A 513 26.07 -13.42 9.63
N PRO A 514 26.04 -14.57 10.35
CA PRO A 514 25.53 -15.83 9.80
C PRO A 514 24.06 -15.73 9.39
N HIS A 515 23.63 -16.53 8.41
CA HIS A 515 22.24 -16.55 7.91
C HIS A 515 21.19 -16.68 9.03
N ALA A 516 21.45 -17.50 10.06
CA ALA A 516 20.54 -17.70 11.19
C ALA A 516 20.31 -16.42 12.04
N LEU A 517 21.25 -15.48 12.04
CA LEU A 517 21.17 -14.21 12.79
C LEU A 517 20.93 -13.00 11.89
N HIS A 518 20.75 -13.22 10.58
CA HIS A 518 20.61 -12.17 9.58
C HIS A 518 19.37 -11.29 9.84
N ALA A 519 18.19 -11.90 9.95
CA ALA A 519 16.94 -11.18 10.22
C ALA A 519 17.01 -10.35 11.51
N ARG A 520 17.60 -10.92 12.56
CA ARG A 520 17.79 -10.26 13.87
C ARG A 520 18.68 -9.02 13.78
N SER A 521 19.80 -9.13 13.07
CA SER A 521 20.79 -8.05 12.94
C SER A 521 20.28 -6.93 12.02
N VAL A 522 19.58 -7.29 10.93
CA VAL A 522 18.92 -6.33 10.04
C VAL A 522 17.79 -5.60 10.76
N ALA A 523 16.95 -6.30 11.53
CA ALA A 523 15.92 -5.66 12.35
C ALA A 523 16.53 -4.66 13.35
N THR A 524 17.65 -5.03 13.98
CA THR A 524 18.38 -4.13 14.91
C THR A 524 18.88 -2.87 14.20
N TYR A 525 19.38 -2.99 12.96
CA TYR A 525 19.79 -1.84 12.14
C TYR A 525 18.61 -0.93 11.79
N PHE A 526 17.46 -1.50 11.40
CA PHE A 526 16.26 -0.71 11.15
C PHE A 526 15.69 -0.05 12.42
N VAL A 527 15.81 -0.68 13.58
CA VAL A 527 15.43 -0.06 14.87
C VAL A 527 16.28 1.19 15.13
N ALA A 528 17.60 1.12 14.91
CA ALA A 528 18.46 2.29 15.04
C ALA A 528 18.09 3.39 14.03
N ALA A 529 17.81 3.02 12.79
CA ALA A 529 17.41 3.95 11.73
C ALA A 529 16.07 4.65 12.04
N GLN A 530 15.03 3.88 12.38
CA GLN A 530 13.70 4.41 12.70
C GLN A 530 13.71 5.22 14.00
N GLY A 531 14.49 4.81 15.00
CA GLY A 531 14.70 5.60 16.22
C GLY A 531 15.32 6.98 15.91
N ALA A 532 16.33 7.01 15.04
CA ALA A 532 16.96 8.26 14.60
C ALA A 532 16.02 9.18 13.81
N LEU A 533 15.03 8.63 13.09
CA LEU A 533 14.02 9.40 12.38
C LEU A 533 13.18 10.28 13.33
N ALA A 534 12.88 9.80 14.54
CA ALA A 534 12.05 10.52 15.52
C ALA A 534 12.81 11.65 16.24
N VAL A 535 14.11 11.48 16.48
CA VAL A 535 14.95 12.42 17.23
C VAL A 535 14.83 13.88 16.75
N PRO A 536 15.03 14.23 15.47
CA PRO A 536 14.98 15.62 15.03
C PRO A 536 13.57 16.20 15.14
N ILE A 537 12.53 15.39 14.91
CA ILE A 537 11.14 15.84 14.98
C ILE A 537 10.79 16.22 16.42
N LEU A 538 11.15 15.36 17.38
CA LEU A 538 10.97 15.61 18.81
C LEU A 538 11.81 16.79 19.30
N THR A 539 13.08 16.86 18.89
CA THR A 539 13.99 17.94 19.32
C THR A 539 13.57 19.29 18.76
N ILE A 540 13.20 19.39 17.48
CA ILE A 540 12.71 20.64 16.90
C ILE A 540 11.40 21.05 17.56
N GLY A 541 10.45 20.11 17.74
CA GLY A 541 9.18 20.39 18.41
C GLY A 541 9.38 20.92 19.83
N GLY A 542 10.27 20.32 20.61
CA GLY A 542 10.59 20.77 21.97
C GLY A 542 11.35 22.10 22.02
N LEU A 543 12.36 22.29 21.16
CA LEU A 543 13.12 23.55 21.12
C LEU A 543 12.27 24.71 20.61
N ALA A 544 11.39 24.49 19.65
CA ALA A 544 10.50 25.52 19.11
C ALA A 544 9.44 25.99 20.11
N ALA A 545 9.22 25.26 21.21
CA ALA A 545 8.36 25.72 22.31
C ALA A 545 8.99 26.82 23.17
N ILE A 546 10.33 26.97 23.12
CA ILE A 546 11.09 27.88 23.98
C ILE A 546 12.03 28.82 23.20
N LEU A 547 12.34 28.51 21.94
CA LEU A 547 13.22 29.26 21.06
C LEU A 547 12.52 29.56 19.73
N PRO A 548 12.89 30.65 19.04
CA PRO A 548 12.50 30.89 17.66
C PRO A 548 12.83 29.68 16.77
N LEU A 549 11.93 29.35 15.84
CA LEU A 549 12.05 28.17 14.97
C LEU A 549 13.34 28.18 14.15
N GLN A 550 13.81 29.35 13.71
CA GLN A 550 15.08 29.47 13.00
C GLN A 550 16.26 29.01 13.87
N ILE A 551 16.30 29.43 15.14
CA ILE A 551 17.36 29.06 16.09
C ILE A 551 17.29 27.57 16.41
N ALA A 552 16.10 27.04 16.69
CA ALA A 552 15.89 25.62 16.94
C ALA A 552 16.38 24.75 15.75
N THR A 553 16.03 25.15 14.52
CA THR A 553 16.42 24.47 13.28
C THR A 553 17.93 24.51 13.07
N ARG A 554 18.56 25.68 13.26
CA ARG A 554 20.01 25.87 13.15
C ARG A 554 20.76 24.96 14.13
N ILE A 555 20.35 24.92 15.39
CA ILE A 555 20.97 24.08 16.43
C ILE A 555 20.90 22.61 16.02
N VAL A 556 19.72 22.15 15.57
CA VAL A 556 19.53 20.75 15.18
C VAL A 556 20.37 20.41 13.96
N LEU A 557 20.36 21.23 12.90
CA LEU A 557 21.18 21.01 11.71
C LEU A 557 22.68 20.94 12.02
N LEU A 558 23.21 21.87 12.83
CA LEU A 558 24.60 21.84 13.27
C LEU A 558 24.93 20.58 14.08
N ALA A 559 24.03 20.14 14.95
CA ALA A 559 24.19 18.88 15.69
C ALA A 559 24.22 17.66 14.75
N VAL A 560 23.38 17.62 13.71
CA VAL A 560 23.40 16.53 12.72
C VAL A 560 24.70 16.54 11.90
N ILE A 561 25.20 17.72 11.53
CA ILE A 561 26.48 17.88 10.83
C ILE A 561 27.62 17.32 11.69
N ALA A 562 27.68 17.72 12.96
CA ALA A 562 28.67 17.21 13.90
C ALA A 562 28.56 15.69 14.06
N LEU A 563 27.35 15.15 14.16
CA LEU A 563 27.11 13.71 14.24
C LEU A 563 27.58 12.96 12.99
N ALA A 564 27.33 13.51 11.80
CA ALA A 564 27.80 12.96 10.53
C ALA A 564 29.33 13.00 10.41
N ALA A 565 29.98 14.05 10.92
CA ALA A 565 31.44 14.14 10.99
C ALA A 565 32.03 13.09 11.95
N VAL A 566 31.42 12.90 13.13
CA VAL A 566 31.81 11.82 14.07
C VAL A 566 31.64 10.46 13.40
N ALA A 567 30.52 10.23 12.70
CA ALA A 567 30.29 9.00 11.98
C ALA A 567 31.35 8.74 10.90
N LEU A 568 31.79 9.78 10.20
CA LEU A 568 32.87 9.69 9.21
C LEU A 568 34.19 9.28 9.88
N ILE A 569 34.58 9.94 10.98
CA ILE A 569 35.79 9.61 11.74
C ILE A 569 35.75 8.14 12.21
N VAL A 570 34.64 7.70 12.79
CA VAL A 570 34.45 6.32 13.27
C VAL A 570 34.59 5.29 12.12
N ASN A 571 34.14 5.63 10.91
CA ASN A 571 34.22 4.74 9.75
C ASN A 571 35.59 4.77 9.04
N LEU A 572 36.36 5.85 9.20
CA LEU A 572 37.73 5.96 8.70
C LEU A 572 38.71 5.08 9.50
N VAL A 573 38.55 5.01 10.83
CA VAL A 573 39.44 4.21 11.69
C VAL A 573 39.42 2.72 11.28
N PRO A 574 40.56 2.11 10.91
CA PRO A 574 40.62 0.69 10.57
C PRO A 574 40.09 -0.20 11.71
N ALA A 575 39.36 -1.27 11.40
CA ALA A 575 39.04 -2.28 12.40
C ALA A 575 40.34 -2.93 12.86
N ARG A 576 40.63 -2.88 14.16
CA ARG A 576 41.72 -3.68 14.73
C ARG A 576 41.40 -5.14 14.43
N ARG A 577 42.28 -5.84 13.72
CA ARG A 577 42.19 -7.29 13.54
C ARG A 577 42.22 -7.90 14.94
N THR A 578 41.13 -8.52 15.37
CA THR A 578 41.16 -9.39 16.54
C THR A 578 41.77 -10.70 16.05
N ASP A 579 43.05 -10.88 16.28
CA ASP A 579 43.74 -12.15 16.07
C ASP A 579 43.04 -13.24 16.89
N GLY A 580 42.47 -14.20 16.17
CA GLY A 580 41.77 -15.36 16.73
C GLY A 580 41.85 -16.56 15.81
N SER A 581 42.89 -16.63 14.96
CA SER A 581 43.26 -17.90 14.32
C SER A 581 43.87 -18.81 15.38
N PRO A 582 43.39 -20.06 15.55
CA PRO A 582 44.16 -21.07 16.27
C PRO A 582 45.52 -21.19 15.59
N ARG A 583 46.60 -21.15 16.35
CA ARG A 583 47.90 -21.61 15.86
C ARG A 583 47.76 -23.11 15.61
N GLU A 584 47.99 -23.53 14.36
CA GLU A 584 48.23 -24.93 14.00
C GLU A 584 49.47 -25.47 14.70
#